data_AF-A0A926C4C6-F1
#
_entry.id   AF-A0A926C4C6-F1
#
_cell.length_a   1.000
_cell.length_b   1.000
_cell.length_c   1.000
_cell.angle_alpha   90.00
_cell.angle_beta   90.00
_cell.angle_gamma   90.00
#
_symmetry.space_group_name_H-M   'P 1'
#
loop_
_entity.id
_entity.type
_entity.pdbx_description
1 polymer ?
#
loop_
_entity_poly.entity_id
_entity_poly.type
_entity_poly.pdbx_seq_one_letter_code
_entity_poly.pdbx_strand_id
1 'polypeptide(L)' 'MNESSKQFLYQYLNNASPTGFEASGQQLWLDYLKPYTDEYIV' A
#
# COMPACT_ATOMS: atom_id res chain seq x y z
N MET A 1 8.99 -0.56 -15.15
CA MET A 1 7.92 -0.22 -14.20
C MET A 1 6.82 0.51 -14.97
N ASN A 2 5.55 0.08 -14.86
CA ASN A 2 4.42 0.76 -15.51
C ASN A 2 3.97 1.98 -14.67
N GLU A 3 3.07 2.80 -15.22
CA GLU A 3 2.61 4.03 -14.55
C GLU A 3 1.82 3.74 -13.26
N SER A 4 1.07 2.63 -13.19
CA SER A 4 0.32 2.27 -11.97
C SER A 4 1.26 1.90 -10.82
N SER A 5 2.32 1.13 -11.07
CA SER A 5 3.33 0.82 -10.07
C SER A 5 4.11 2.07 -9.61
N LYS A 6 4.36 3.04 -10.51
CA LYS A 6 4.98 4.33 -10.15
C LYS A 6 4.08 5.16 -9.24
N GLN A 7 2.79 5.23 -9.55
CA GLN A 7 1.82 5.97 -8.75
C GLN A 7 1.65 5.37 -7.36
N PHE A 8 1.55 4.04 -7.27
CA PHE A 8 1.54 3.32 -6.00
C PHE A 8 2.78 3.65 -5.17
N LEU A 9 3.98 3.50 -5.75
CA LEU A 9 5.23 3.74 -5.03
C LEU A 9 5.34 5.20 -4.57
N TYR A 10 4.93 6.15 -5.41
CA TYR A 10 4.90 7.56 -5.04
C TYR A 10 3.98 7.82 -3.84
N GLN A 11 2.75 7.30 -3.86
CA GLN A 11 1.83 7.47 -2.74
C GLN A 11 2.34 6.79 -1.47
N TYR A 12 2.87 5.56 -1.59
CA TYR A 12 3.41 4.80 -0.46
C TYR A 12 4.59 5.50 0.20
N LEU A 13 5.55 6.01 -0.58
CA LEU A 13 6.72 6.72 -0.04
C LEU A 13 6.38 8.07 0.59
N ASN A 14 5.29 8.71 0.15
CA ASN A 14 4.81 9.97 0.73
C ASN A 14 3.84 9.77 1.92
N ASN A 15 3.52 8.52 2.28
CA ASN A 15 2.69 8.22 3.45
C ASN A 15 3.55 8.10 4.72
N ALA A 16 3.22 8.91 5.74
CA ALA A 16 3.85 8.78 7.05
C ALA A 16 3.41 7.47 7.73
N SER A 17 4.39 6.60 8.01
CA SER A 17 4.18 5.28 8.61
C SER A 17 5.30 4.98 9.63
N PRO A 18 5.40 5.75 10.72
CA PRO A 18 6.42 5.51 11.74
C PRO A 18 6.13 4.20 12.49
N THR A 19 7.15 3.69 13.18
CA THR A 19 7.00 2.46 13.98
C THR A 19 5.88 2.60 15.02
N GLY A 20 4.95 1.66 15.05
CA GLY A 20 3.75 1.66 15.88
C GLY A 20 2.52 2.39 15.30
N PHE A 21 2.64 3.02 14.12
CA PHE A 21 1.52 3.68 13.40
C PHE A 21 1.49 3.29 11.92
N GLU A 22 1.85 2.05 11.61
CA GLU A 22 2.03 1.56 10.24
C GLU A 22 0.72 1.24 9.51
N ALA A 23 -0.42 1.28 10.20
CA ALA A 23 -1.72 0.89 9.64
C ALA A 23 -2.06 1.62 8.33
N SER A 24 -1.69 2.91 8.20
CA SER A 24 -1.87 3.68 6.97
C SER A 24 -1.06 3.12 5.79
N GLY A 25 0.20 2.74 6.04
CA GLY A 25 1.07 2.13 5.04
C GLY A 25 0.63 0.71 4.67
N GLN A 26 0.18 -0.07 5.66
CA GLN A 26 -0.38 -1.40 5.43
C GLN A 26 -1.64 -1.35 4.56
N GLN A 27 -2.54 -0.38 4.79
CA GLN A 27 -3.74 -0.18 3.97
C GLN A 27 -3.39 0.10 2.50
N LEU A 28 -2.38 0.93 2.22
CA LEU A 28 -1.94 1.22 0.84
C LEU A 28 -1.45 -0.04 0.11
N TRP A 29 -0.80 -0.97 0.82
CA TRP A 29 -0.42 -2.27 0.26
C TRP A 29 -1.63 -3.15 -0.01
N LEU A 30 -2.57 -3.23 0.93
CA LEU A 30 -3.81 -4.00 0.75
C LEU A 30 -4.60 -3.51 -0.47
N ASP A 31 -4.72 -2.19 -0.64
CA ASP A 31 -5.40 -1.58 -1.78
C ASP A 31 -4.68 -1.90 -3.11
N TYR A 32 -3.35 -1.87 -3.13
CA TYR A 32 -2.55 -2.21 -4.31
C TYR A 32 -2.63 -3.70 -4.68
N LEU A 33 -2.69 -4.57 -3.67
CA LEU A 33 -2.71 -6.03 -3.85
C LEU A 33 -4.12 -6.59 -4.12
N LYS A 34 -5.18 -5.83 -3.81
CA LYS A 34 -6.59 -6.26 -3.93
C LYS A 34 -6.95 -6.99 -5.23
N PRO A 35 -6.48 -6.60 -6.43
CA PRO A 35 -6.81 -7.32 -7.67
C PRO A 35 -6.13 -8.70 -7.81
N TYR A 36 -5.19 -9.00 -6.93
CA TYR A 36 -4.30 -10.16 -7.02
C TYR A 36 -4.50 -11.15 -5.85
N THR A 37 -5.44 -10.87 -4.95
CA THR A 37 -5.70 -11.68 -3.74
C THR A 37 -7.21 -11.76 -3.48
N ASP A 38 -7.69 -12.94 -3.11
CA ASP A 38 -9.11 -13.14 -2.78
C ASP A 38 -9.46 -12.74 -1.33
N GLU A 39 -8.52 -12.94 -0.39
CA GLU A 39 -8.74 -12.71 1.04
C GLU A 39 -7.54 -11.99 1.69
N TYR A 40 -7.81 -11.24 2.76
CA TYR A 40 -6.80 -10.62 3.62
C TYR A 40 -7.30 -10.51 5.07
N ILE A 41 -6.38 -10.27 6.01
CA ILE A 41 -6.66 -10.16 7.44
C ILE A 41 -6.40 -8.71 7.89
N VAL A 42 -7.21 -8.23 8.83
CA VAL A 42 -7.08 -6.92 9.50
C VAL A 42 -6.96 -7.12 11.00
#